data_AF-A0A356NE67-F1
#
_entry.id   AF-A0A356NE67-F1
#
_cell.length_a   1.000
_cell.length_b   1.000
_cell.length_c   1.000
_cell.angle_alpha   90.00
_cell.angle_beta   90.00
_cell.angle_gamma   90.00
#
_symmetry.space_group_name_H-M   'P 1'
#
loop_
_entity.id
_entity.type
_entity.pdbx_description
1 polymer ?
#
loop_
_entity_poly.entity_id
_entity_poly.type
_entity_poly.pdbx_seq_one_letter_code
_entity_poly.pdbx_strand_id
1 'polypeptide(L)'
;GGPPWPRSTGLLGARAACHPPLRWAAVDAVFYGRSPRQLRPSAIVEAMIPYAEAHMAQGGRLWDVGRHLLQLVQGVPGARAWRRRLSEGAMGRGAGLGVLQQAAEALAGRGW
;
A
#
# COMPACT_ATOMS: atom_id res chain seq x y z
N GLY A 1 34.58 -5.08 -41.68
CA GLY A 1 33.78 -5.95 -40.79
C GLY A 1 34.14 -5.64 -39.36
N GLY A 2 33.37 -4.78 -38.70
CA GLY A 2 33.47 -4.46 -37.28
C GLY A 2 32.05 -4.44 -36.70
N PRO A 3 31.85 -4.80 -35.42
CA PRO A 3 30.52 -5.01 -34.90
C PRO A 3 29.79 -3.67 -34.69
N PRO A 4 28.49 -3.55 -35.03
CA PRO A 4 27.68 -2.45 -34.56
C PRO A 4 26.90 -2.90 -33.33
N TRP A 5 27.38 -2.58 -32.13
CA TRP A 5 26.51 -2.52 -30.97
C TRP A 5 26.62 -1.15 -30.32
N PRO A 6 25.50 -0.41 -30.32
CA PRO A 6 25.10 0.27 -29.12
C PRO A 6 23.72 -0.25 -28.72
N ARG A 7 23.67 -1.07 -27.66
CA ARG A 7 22.43 -1.28 -26.90
C ARG A 7 22.57 -0.67 -25.51
N SER A 8 22.74 0.64 -25.48
CA SER A 8 22.28 1.45 -24.36
C SER A 8 20.79 1.73 -24.57
N THR A 9 19.95 0.72 -24.36
CA THR A 9 18.53 0.99 -24.12
C THR A 9 18.42 1.24 -22.62
N GLY A 10 18.51 2.50 -22.25
CA GLY A 10 18.05 2.96 -20.95
C GLY A 10 16.62 2.49 -20.78
N LEU A 11 16.42 1.48 -19.94
CA LEU A 11 15.09 1.16 -19.44
C LEU A 11 14.74 2.32 -18.52
N LEU A 12 14.07 3.32 -19.11
CA LEU A 12 13.28 4.30 -18.39
C LEU A 12 12.53 3.52 -17.32
N GLY A 13 12.89 3.76 -16.07
CA GLY A 13 12.24 3.15 -14.93
C GLY A 13 10.76 3.42 -15.08
N ALA A 14 10.02 2.38 -15.49
CA ALA A 14 8.59 2.39 -15.46
C ALA A 14 8.24 2.53 -13.98
N ARG A 15 8.07 3.78 -13.54
CA ARG A 15 7.40 4.10 -12.31
C ARG A 15 6.05 3.44 -12.47
N ALA A 16 5.93 2.26 -11.88
CA ALA A 16 4.66 1.64 -11.62
C ALA A 16 3.93 2.62 -10.71
N ALA A 17 3.18 3.53 -11.33
CA ALA A 17 2.12 4.21 -10.67
C ALA A 17 1.13 3.10 -10.32
N CYS A 18 1.30 2.50 -9.13
CA CYS A 18 0.20 1.83 -8.46
C CYS A 18 -0.83 2.93 -8.26
N HIS A 19 -1.70 3.10 -9.26
CA HIS A 19 -2.88 3.90 -9.10
C HIS A 19 -3.66 3.20 -7.98
N PRO A 20 -3.86 3.84 -6.82
CA PRO A 20 -4.78 3.27 -5.85
C PRO A 20 -6.10 3.04 -6.58
N PRO A 21 -6.78 1.90 -6.38
CA PRO A 21 -8.02 1.63 -7.07
C PRO A 21 -8.96 2.80 -6.82
N LEU A 22 -9.69 3.25 -7.85
CA LEU A 22 -10.63 4.40 -7.82
C LEU A 22 -11.51 4.45 -6.55
N ARG A 23 -11.75 3.28 -5.93
CA ARG A 23 -12.42 3.10 -4.65
C ARG A 23 -11.79 3.90 -3.48
N TRP A 24 -10.47 4.09 -3.44
CA TRP A 24 -9.78 4.86 -2.38
C TRP A 24 -9.67 6.35 -2.69
N ALA A 25 -9.52 6.74 -3.96
CA ALA A 25 -9.56 8.16 -4.34
C ALA A 25 -10.90 8.82 -3.95
N ALA A 26 -12.00 8.05 -4.00
CA ALA A 26 -13.29 8.48 -3.50
C ALA A 26 -13.35 8.55 -1.96
N VAL A 27 -12.67 7.65 -1.25
CA VAL A 27 -12.58 7.68 0.23
C VAL A 27 -11.75 8.88 0.69
N ASP A 28 -10.64 9.21 0.02
CA ASP A 28 -9.84 10.40 0.34
C ASP A 28 -10.62 11.71 0.21
N ALA A 29 -11.43 11.82 -0.85
CA ALA A 29 -12.28 12.99 -1.06
C ALA A 29 -13.33 13.13 0.05
N VAL A 30 -13.88 12.00 0.53
CA VAL A 30 -14.95 11.96 1.54
C VAL A 30 -14.42 12.09 2.97
N PHE A 31 -13.27 11.49 3.29
CA PHE A 31 -12.71 11.49 4.65
C PHE A 31 -11.73 12.64 4.90
N TYR A 32 -10.97 13.08 3.90
CA TYR A 32 -9.89 14.07 4.09
C TYR A 32 -10.10 15.37 3.31
N GLY A 33 -11.15 15.48 2.49
CA GLY A 33 -11.52 16.73 1.81
C GLY A 33 -10.45 17.29 0.87
N ARG A 34 -9.51 16.46 0.39
CA ARG A 34 -8.39 16.89 -0.45
C ARG A 34 -8.54 16.39 -1.89
N SER A 35 -8.12 17.22 -2.85
CA SER A 35 -8.04 16.86 -4.27
C SER A 35 -7.27 15.55 -4.47
N PRO A 36 -7.63 14.72 -5.45
CA PRO A 36 -6.99 13.43 -5.71
C PRO A 36 -5.52 13.64 -6.04
N ARG A 37 -4.66 13.56 -5.02
CA ARG A 37 -3.22 13.47 -5.21
C ARG A 37 -2.88 12.02 -5.53
N GLN A 38 -1.84 11.82 -6.34
CA GLN A 38 -1.20 10.51 -6.48
C GLN A 38 -0.60 10.14 -5.13
N LEU A 39 -1.42 9.58 -4.24
CA LEU A 39 -0.97 9.10 -2.95
C LEU A 39 -0.27 7.77 -3.14
N ARG A 40 0.90 7.68 -2.50
CA ARG A 40 1.69 6.48 -2.42
C ARG A 40 0.95 5.45 -1.56
N PRO A 41 0.84 4.18 -1.98
CA PRO A 41 0.36 3.10 -1.12
C PRO A 41 0.88 3.14 0.33
N SER A 42 2.16 3.44 0.56
CA SER A 42 2.71 3.60 1.92
C SER A 42 1.97 4.68 2.72
N ALA A 43 1.82 5.87 2.15
CA ALA A 43 1.13 7.00 2.76
C ALA A 43 -0.35 6.72 3.06
N ILE A 44 -1.02 5.93 2.21
CA ILE A 44 -2.42 5.52 2.45
C ILE A 44 -2.51 4.59 3.66
N VAL A 45 -1.59 3.63 3.78
CA VAL A 45 -1.55 2.74 4.96
C VAL A 45 -1.27 3.54 6.23
N GLU A 46 -0.35 4.50 6.20
CA GLU A 46 -0.06 5.39 7.33
C GLU A 46 -1.29 6.23 7.73
N ALA A 47 -1.99 6.82 6.76
CA ALA A 47 -3.20 7.60 7.01
C ALA A 47 -4.32 6.77 7.64
N MET A 48 -4.33 5.45 7.41
CA MET A 48 -5.33 4.53 7.96
C MET A 48 -5.02 4.06 9.39
N ILE A 49 -3.83 4.33 9.93
CA ILE A 49 -3.45 3.98 11.32
C ILE A 49 -4.42 4.60 12.36
N PRO A 50 -4.70 5.91 12.36
CA PRO A 50 -5.62 6.50 13.35
C PRO A 50 -7.05 5.96 13.22
N TYR A 51 -7.49 5.64 12.01
CA TYR A 51 -8.78 4.98 11.81
C TYR A 51 -8.80 3.56 12.40
N ALA A 52 -7.74 2.79 12.15
CA ALA A 52 -7.61 1.45 12.71
C ALA A 52 -7.53 1.47 14.24
N GLU A 53 -6.87 2.48 14.82
CA GLU A 53 -6.82 2.71 16.25
C GLU A 53 -8.22 2.95 16.84
N ALA A 54 -8.97 3.89 16.25
CA ALA A 54 -10.34 4.17 16.66
C ALA A 54 -11.27 2.94 16.52
N HIS A 55 -11.12 2.18 15.42
CA HIS A 55 -11.89 0.95 15.18
C HIS A 55 -11.58 -0.12 16.23
N MET A 56 -10.30 -0.32 16.56
CA MET A 56 -9.87 -1.27 17.58
C MET A 56 -10.31 -0.85 18.98
N ALA A 57 -10.28 0.44 19.30
CA ALA A 57 -10.77 0.98 20.57
C ALA A 57 -12.29 0.73 20.77
N GLN A 58 -13.04 0.61 19.67
CA GLN A 58 -14.47 0.27 19.68
C GLN A 58 -14.74 -1.25 19.73
N GLY A 59 -13.70 -2.08 19.90
CA GLY A 59 -13.81 -3.55 19.93
C GLY A 59 -13.74 -4.20 18.55
N GLY A 60 -13.48 -3.43 17.50
CA GLY A 60 -13.24 -3.93 16.15
C GLY A 60 -11.90 -4.66 16.00
N ARG A 61 -11.75 -5.46 14.94
CA ARG A 61 -10.50 -6.18 14.66
C ARG A 61 -9.67 -5.46 13.61
N LEU A 62 -8.35 -5.54 13.73
CA LEU A 62 -7.46 -4.98 12.72
C LEU A 62 -7.70 -5.56 11.32
N TRP A 63 -8.09 -6.83 11.24
CA TRP A 63 -8.45 -7.49 9.98
C TRP A 63 -9.59 -6.80 9.22
N ASP A 64 -10.55 -6.20 9.92
CA ASP A 64 -11.68 -5.51 9.28
C ASP A 64 -11.18 -4.34 8.42
N VAL A 65 -10.12 -3.66 8.86
CA VAL A 65 -9.43 -2.59 8.13
C VAL A 65 -8.41 -3.15 7.14
N GLY A 66 -7.57 -4.09 7.60
CA GLY A 66 -6.48 -4.68 6.82
C GLY A 66 -6.94 -5.36 5.52
N ARG A 67 -8.10 -6.03 5.53
CA ARG A 67 -8.66 -6.67 4.33
C ARG A 67 -8.99 -5.68 3.21
N HIS A 68 -9.34 -4.44 3.54
CA HIS A 68 -9.61 -3.38 2.56
C HIS A 68 -8.30 -2.82 2.00
N LEU A 69 -7.27 -2.75 2.83
CA LEU A 69 -5.94 -2.38 2.41
C LEU A 69 -5.35 -3.41 1.45
N LEU A 70 -5.65 -4.71 1.56
CA LEU A 70 -5.08 -5.77 0.68
C LEU A 70 -5.20 -5.49 -0.83
N GLN A 71 -6.15 -4.65 -1.23
CA GLN A 71 -6.40 -4.28 -2.62
C GLN A 71 -5.62 -3.03 -3.06
N LEU A 72 -4.84 -2.41 -2.19
CA LEU A 72 -4.08 -1.18 -2.44
C LEU A 72 -2.91 -1.42 -3.39
N VAL A 73 -2.28 -2.58 -3.29
CA VAL A 73 -1.12 -2.97 -4.09
C VAL A 73 -1.48 -4.19 -4.93
N GLN A 74 -1.78 -3.95 -6.21
CA GLN A 74 -2.19 -5.00 -7.17
C GLN A 74 -1.29 -4.98 -8.41
N GLY A 75 -1.10 -6.15 -9.02
CA GLY A 75 -0.45 -6.27 -10.33
C GLY A 75 1.06 -5.95 -10.37
N VAL A 76 1.71 -5.72 -9.21
CA VAL A 76 3.11 -5.31 -9.15
C VAL A 76 4.02 -6.32 -8.43
N PRO A 77 5.31 -6.39 -8.77
CA PRO A 77 6.27 -7.25 -8.07
C PRO A 77 6.30 -6.96 -6.57
N GLY A 78 6.06 -7.98 -5.75
CA GLY A 78 6.00 -7.86 -4.29
C GLY A 78 4.60 -7.72 -3.70
N ALA A 79 3.56 -7.49 -4.52
CA ALA A 79 2.16 -7.42 -4.07
C ALA A 79 1.72 -8.69 -3.32
N ARG A 80 2.14 -9.87 -3.77
CA ARG A 80 1.85 -11.15 -3.10
C ARG A 80 2.49 -11.22 -1.70
N ALA A 81 3.75 -10.84 -1.59
CA ALA A 81 4.47 -10.87 -0.31
C ALA A 81 3.89 -9.86 0.68
N TRP A 82 3.52 -8.68 0.19
CA TRP A 82 2.85 -7.65 0.97
C TRP A 82 1.47 -8.11 1.46
N ARG A 83 0.62 -8.66 0.58
CA ARG A 83 -0.68 -9.24 0.97
C ARG A 83 -0.53 -10.31 2.03
N ARG A 84 0.45 -11.21 1.89
CA ARG A 84 0.71 -12.28 2.86
C ARG A 84 1.04 -11.71 4.24
N ARG A 85 2.02 -10.79 4.34
CA ARG A 85 2.42 -10.17 5.62
C ARG A 85 1.26 -9.43 6.28
N LEU A 86 0.53 -8.62 5.52
CA LEU A 86 -0.60 -7.87 6.07
C LEU A 86 -1.70 -8.82 6.57
N SER A 87 -2.01 -9.87 5.81
CA SER A 87 -3.05 -10.82 6.20
C SER A 87 -2.66 -11.61 7.45
N GLU A 88 -1.46 -12.21 7.45
CA GLU A 88 -0.96 -12.98 8.59
C GLU A 88 -0.86 -12.11 9.85
N GLY A 89 -0.34 -10.88 9.72
CA GLY A 89 -0.22 -9.95 10.84
C GLY A 89 -1.58 -9.47 11.36
N ALA A 90 -2.52 -9.12 10.48
CA ALA A 90 -3.82 -8.58 10.88
C ALA A 90 -4.82 -9.63 11.38
N MET A 91 -4.64 -10.90 10.99
CA MET A 91 -5.43 -12.03 11.51
C MET A 91 -4.90 -12.58 12.84
N GLY A 92 -3.68 -12.21 13.25
CA GLY A 92 -3.06 -12.68 14.50
C GLY A 92 -3.87 -12.29 15.75
N ARG A 93 -3.89 -13.18 16.75
CA ARG A 93 -4.42 -12.83 18.09
C ARG A 93 -3.53 -11.74 18.70
N GLY A 94 -4.08 -10.57 18.96
CA GLY A 94 -3.32 -9.39 19.42
C GLY A 94 -2.74 -8.54 18.28
N ALA A 95 -3.24 -8.70 17.05
CA ALA A 95 -2.88 -7.82 15.94
C ALA A 95 -3.08 -6.35 16.31
N GLY A 96 -1.97 -5.64 16.48
CA GLY A 96 -1.92 -4.22 16.82
C GLY A 96 -1.55 -3.34 15.63
N LEU A 97 -1.62 -2.02 15.84
CA LEU A 97 -1.30 -1.01 14.82
C LEU A 97 0.10 -1.16 14.21
N GLY A 98 1.03 -1.79 14.95
CA GLY A 98 2.37 -2.12 14.47
C GLY A 98 2.38 -2.94 13.18
N VAL A 99 1.33 -3.73 12.90
CA VAL A 99 1.19 -4.46 11.63
C VAL A 99 1.02 -3.49 10.46
N LEU A 100 0.24 -2.42 10.63
CA LEU A 100 0.04 -1.40 9.60
C LEU A 100 1.29 -0.54 9.42
N GLN A 101 1.97 -0.18 10.51
CA GLN A 101 3.25 0.54 10.45
C GLN A 101 4.30 -0.24 9.66
N GLN A 102 4.51 -1.52 9.99
CA GLN A 102 5.43 -2.39 9.26
C GLN A 102 5.01 -2.58 7.80
N ALA A 103 3.70 -2.65 7.52
CA ALA A 103 3.20 -2.74 6.16
C ALA A 103 3.47 -1.48 5.35
N ALA A 104 3.35 -0.29 5.95
CA ALA A 104 3.68 0.99 5.33
C ALA A 104 5.18 1.11 5.05
N GLU A 105 6.03 0.80 6.03
CA GLU A 105 7.50 0.81 5.87
C GLU A 105 7.95 -0.15 4.77
N ALA A 106 7.35 -1.34 4.70
CA ALA A 106 7.66 -2.32 3.66
C ALA A 106 7.29 -1.83 2.24
N LEU A 107 6.28 -0.97 2.12
CA LEU A 107 5.92 -0.31 0.87
C LEU A 107 6.87 0.84 0.56
N ALA A 108 7.15 1.69 1.55
CA ALA A 108 8.05 2.84 1.41
C ALA A 108 9.47 2.41 1.00
N GLY A 109 10.02 1.36 1.63
CA GLY A 109 11.33 0.81 1.31
C GLY A 109 11.43 0.20 -0.10
N ARG A 110 10.28 -0.05 -0.75
CA ARG A 110 10.19 -0.52 -2.14
C ARG A 110 9.84 0.60 -3.13
N GLY A 111 9.70 1.84 -2.66
CA GLY A 111 9.35 3.01 -3.47
C GLY A 111 7.86 3.20 -3.75
N TRP A 112 6.99 2.50 -3.00
CA TRP A 112 5.53 2.60 -3.09
C TRP A 112 4.96 3.47 -1.98
#